data_AF-A0A925U7X5-F1
#
_entry.id   AF-A0A925U7X5-F1
#
_cell.length_a   1.000
_cell.length_b   1.000
_cell.length_c   1.000
_cell.angle_alpha   90.00
_cell.angle_beta   90.00
_cell.angle_gamma   90.00
#
_symmetry.space_group_name_H-M   'P 1'
#
loop_
_entity.id
_entity.type
_entity.pdbx_description
1 polymer ?
#
loop_
_entity_poly.entity_id
_entity_poly.type
_entity_poly.pdbx_seq_one_letter_code
_entity_poly.pdbx_strand_id
1 'polypeptide(L)'
;MYKPDLQKEAARLSATHRYLDFDLNRDKELNELVILASQICGTPISLITLMDEDVQWIKARKGAEIFEMPRSTSFCTHAIETDELMIVEDAALDQRFADAPVVANEPHIRFYASANLKSHDGFNVGTLCVYDVQPKTLTEEQRSSLTALANQVSHIMELDYALKTLKKQNDTLAEIARIQSHELRLPVSSILGVMNIINAEQNDLNPEYLDLLNQSVNLLDEKIRMIVSYANNGTA
;
A
#
# COMPACT_ATOMS: atom_id res chain seq x y z
N MET A 1 11.16 -13.05 28.21
CA MET A 1 11.34 -13.29 26.77
C MET A 1 9.97 -13.58 26.17
N TYR A 2 9.32 -12.54 25.64
CA TYR A 2 8.02 -12.66 24.97
C TYR A 2 8.24 -13.43 23.66
N LYS A 3 7.49 -14.51 23.43
CA LYS A 3 7.44 -15.18 22.13
C LYS A 3 6.23 -14.63 21.41
N PRO A 4 6.41 -13.82 20.35
CA PRO A 4 5.28 -13.36 19.57
C PRO A 4 4.54 -14.57 18.99
N ASP A 5 3.22 -14.47 18.93
CA ASP A 5 2.41 -15.42 18.17
C ASP A 5 2.85 -15.34 16.70
N LEU A 6 3.50 -16.41 16.22
CA LEU A 6 4.09 -16.48 14.89
C LEU A 6 3.05 -16.26 13.80
N GLN A 7 1.79 -16.67 14.01
CA GLN A 7 0.74 -16.45 13.04
C GLN A 7 0.31 -14.98 12.99
N LYS A 8 0.19 -14.35 14.16
CA LYS A 8 -0.12 -12.92 14.27
C LYS A 8 0.98 -12.06 13.66
N GLU A 9 2.25 -12.41 13.90
CA GLU A 9 3.39 -11.68 13.32
C GLU A 9 3.47 -11.86 11.80
N ALA A 10 3.26 -13.07 11.29
CA ALA A 10 3.21 -13.30 9.84
C ALA A 10 2.10 -12.49 9.16
N ALA A 11 0.92 -12.39 9.79
CA ALA A 11 -0.18 -11.56 9.30
C ALA A 11 0.17 -10.06 9.34
N ARG A 12 0.79 -9.59 10.42
CA ARG A 12 1.27 -8.19 10.55
C ARG A 12 2.32 -7.86 9.49
N LEU A 13 3.26 -8.76 9.22
CA LEU A 13 4.29 -8.58 8.19
C LEU A 13 3.67 -8.51 6.79
N SER A 14 2.74 -9.41 6.48
CA SER A 14 1.95 -9.35 5.25
C SER A 14 1.22 -8.01 5.11
N ALA A 15 0.66 -7.49 6.21
CA ALA A 15 0.06 -6.16 6.24
C ALA A 15 1.09 -5.06 5.99
N THR A 16 2.24 -5.07 6.65
CA THR A 16 3.31 -4.10 6.43
C THR A 16 3.78 -4.07 4.98
N HIS A 17 3.95 -5.24 4.35
CA HIS A 17 4.44 -5.37 2.97
C HIS A 17 3.55 -4.67 1.94
N ARG A 18 2.24 -4.54 2.21
CA ARG A 18 1.32 -3.76 1.36
C ARG A 18 1.71 -2.28 1.24
N TYR A 19 2.41 -1.75 2.24
CA TYR A 19 2.78 -0.33 2.32
C TYR A 19 4.29 -0.11 2.18
N LEU A 20 5.11 -1.15 1.94
CA LEU A 20 6.55 -0.97 1.75
C LEU A 20 6.87 -0.27 0.42
N ASP A 21 6.16 -0.60 -0.65
CA ASP A 21 6.29 0.02 -1.98
C ASP A 21 5.61 1.41 -2.07
N PHE A 22 5.45 2.09 -0.94
CA PHE A 22 4.92 3.45 -0.89
C PHE A 22 5.88 4.40 -1.62
N ASP A 23 5.46 4.93 -2.76
CA ASP A 23 6.35 5.49 -3.79
C ASP A 23 6.11 7.00 -4.04
N LEU A 24 7.16 7.77 -3.74
CA LEU A 24 7.66 9.09 -4.21
C LEU A 24 6.76 10.32 -4.39
N ASN A 25 5.45 10.23 -4.61
CA ASN A 25 4.60 11.42 -4.80
C ASN A 25 3.96 11.96 -3.51
N ARG A 26 4.04 11.19 -2.42
CA ARG A 26 3.48 11.55 -1.10
C ARG A 26 4.53 11.87 -0.05
N ASP A 27 5.81 11.91 -0.43
CA ASP A 27 6.91 12.35 0.43
C ASP A 27 6.60 13.71 1.05
N LYS A 28 5.99 14.62 0.30
CA LYS A 28 5.61 15.95 0.81
C LYS A 28 4.58 15.87 1.94
N GLU A 29 3.50 15.13 1.75
CA GLU A 29 2.43 14.99 2.76
C GLU A 29 2.95 14.34 4.04
N LEU A 30 3.73 13.25 3.92
CA LEU A 30 4.32 12.59 5.08
C LEU A 30 5.37 13.46 5.77
N ASN A 31 6.18 14.21 5.00
CA ASN A 31 7.16 15.14 5.55
C ASN A 31 6.48 16.29 6.32
N GLU A 32 5.36 16.81 5.82
CA GLU A 32 4.56 17.81 6.55
C GLU A 32 4.06 17.26 7.90
N LEU A 33 3.61 15.99 7.94
CA LEU A 33 3.14 15.36 9.18
C LEU A 33 4.24 15.16 10.22
N VAL A 34 5.46 14.75 9.84
CA VAL A 34 6.58 14.68 10.80
C VAL A 34 7.07 16.06 11.23
N ILE A 35 6.96 17.08 10.37
CA ILE A 35 7.25 18.48 10.76
C ILE A 35 6.25 18.93 11.83
N LEU A 36 4.96 18.71 11.63
CA LEU A 36 3.90 19.04 12.57
C LEU A 36 4.04 18.27 13.88
N ALA A 37 4.30 16.96 13.83
CA ALA A 37 4.50 16.15 15.04
C ALA A 37 5.65 16.71 15.90
N SER A 38 6.78 17.02 15.28
CA SER A 38 7.92 17.65 15.97
C SER A 38 7.58 19.04 16.52
N GLN A 39 6.82 19.86 15.81
CA GLN A 39 6.41 21.19 16.29
C GLN A 39 5.45 21.10 17.48
N ILE A 40 4.43 20.25 17.39
CA ILE A 40 3.41 20.07 18.43
C ILE A 40 4.04 19.49 19.70
N CYS A 41 4.87 18.46 19.57
CA CYS A 41 5.56 17.83 20.71
C CYS A 41 6.80 18.62 21.17
N GLY A 42 7.18 19.67 20.45
CA GLY A 42 8.37 20.48 20.71
C GLY A 42 9.67 19.69 20.70
N THR A 43 9.76 18.62 19.91
CA THR A 43 10.90 17.70 19.84
C THR A 43 11.76 17.96 18.60
N PRO A 44 13.08 17.72 18.63
CA PRO A 44 13.95 17.93 17.48
C PRO A 44 13.76 16.88 16.38
N ILE A 45 13.36 15.65 16.74
CA ILE A 45 13.30 14.51 15.83
C ILE A 45 11.86 13.98 15.76
N SER A 46 11.40 13.68 14.54
CA SER A 46 10.16 12.93 14.30
C SER A 46 10.29 12.05 13.07
N LEU A 47 9.76 10.84 13.14
CA LEU A 47 9.85 9.82 12.10
C LEU A 47 8.49 9.17 11.84
N ILE A 48 8.18 8.89 10.58
CA ILE A 48 7.17 7.92 10.18
C ILE A 48 7.92 6.67 9.75
N THR A 49 7.56 5.54 10.34
CA THR A 49 8.31 4.29 10.20
C THR A 49 7.39 3.12 9.92
N LEU A 50 7.85 2.14 9.15
CA LEU A 50 7.19 0.85 8.93
C LEU A 50 8.08 -0.27 9.44
N MET A 51 7.47 -1.25 10.11
CA MET A 51 8.18 -2.32 10.81
C MET A 51 8.14 -3.62 10.02
N ASP A 52 9.26 -4.00 9.41
CA ASP A 52 9.45 -5.28 8.71
C ASP A 52 9.98 -6.36 9.68
N GLU A 53 10.40 -7.51 9.17
CA GLU A 53 10.90 -8.63 9.96
C GLU A 53 12.14 -8.22 10.78
N ASP A 54 13.19 -7.75 10.12
CA ASP A 54 14.47 -7.38 10.75
C ASP A 54 14.79 -5.88 10.65
N VAL A 55 14.05 -5.15 9.83
CA VAL A 55 14.34 -3.77 9.46
C VAL A 55 13.16 -2.88 9.79
N GLN A 56 13.46 -1.71 10.35
CA GLN A 56 12.51 -0.61 10.41
C GLN A 56 12.84 0.38 9.30
N TRP A 57 11.91 0.53 8.37
CA TRP A 57 12.00 1.48 7.26
C TRP A 57 11.51 2.85 7.71
N ILE A 58 12.29 3.91 7.44
CA ILE A 58 11.89 5.30 7.71
C ILE A 58 11.33 5.90 6.42
N LYS A 59 10.02 6.18 6.41
CA LYS A 59 9.28 6.69 5.24
C LYS A 59 9.22 8.22 5.19
N ALA A 60 9.27 8.88 6.34
CA ALA A 60 9.46 10.33 6.42
C ALA A 60 10.19 10.68 7.71
N ARG A 61 10.91 11.79 7.71
CA ARG A 61 11.75 12.18 8.85
C ARG A 61 12.01 13.67 8.93
N LYS A 62 12.18 14.13 10.15
CA LYS A 62 12.72 15.44 10.51
C LYS A 62 13.78 15.27 11.59
N GLY A 63 14.88 16.02 11.47
CA GLY A 63 15.93 16.06 12.49
C GLY A 63 16.86 14.84 12.53
N ALA A 64 16.75 13.92 11.56
CA ALA A 64 17.63 12.76 11.44
C ALA A 64 17.89 12.42 9.96
N GLU A 65 19.12 11.98 9.65
CA GLU A 65 19.53 11.53 8.31
C GLU A 65 19.62 10.00 8.23
N ILE A 66 18.55 9.33 8.66
CA ILE A 66 18.43 7.86 8.67
C ILE A 66 17.29 7.40 7.78
N PHE A 67 17.48 6.28 7.07
CA PHE A 67 16.50 5.72 6.13
C PHE A 67 16.01 4.34 6.56
N GLU A 68 16.83 3.62 7.31
CA GLU A 68 16.50 2.32 7.89
C GLU A 68 17.24 2.14 9.22
N MET A 69 16.75 1.25 10.06
CA MET A 69 17.47 0.79 11.25
C MET A 69 17.13 -0.66 11.58
N PRO A 70 18.03 -1.39 12.27
CA PRO A 70 17.70 -2.72 12.77
C PRO A 70 16.50 -2.66 13.73
N ARG A 71 15.51 -3.53 13.50
CA ARG A 71 14.34 -3.67 14.37
C ARG A 71 14.75 -3.99 15.81
N SER A 72 15.79 -4.81 15.98
CA SER A 72 16.30 -5.23 17.29
C SER A 72 16.74 -4.08 18.20
N THR A 73 17.09 -2.92 17.63
CA THR A 73 17.56 -1.74 18.38
C THR A 73 16.52 -0.63 18.48
N SER A 74 15.31 -0.84 17.95
CA SER A 74 14.29 0.21 17.86
C SER A 74 13.33 0.24 19.05
N PHE A 75 13.01 1.45 19.51
CA PHE A 75 11.91 1.71 20.42
C PHE A 75 10.56 1.26 19.82
N CYS A 76 10.38 1.44 18.51
CA CYS A 76 9.12 1.16 17.81
C CYS A 76 8.77 -0.33 17.84
N THR A 77 9.76 -1.21 18.02
CA THR A 77 9.54 -2.66 18.18
C THR A 77 8.65 -2.97 19.37
N HIS A 78 8.79 -2.22 20.47
CA HIS A 78 7.94 -2.35 21.65
C HIS A 78 6.60 -1.63 21.47
N ALA A 79 6.58 -0.51 20.74
CA ALA A 79 5.38 0.28 20.53
C ALA A 79 4.30 -0.48 19.73
N ILE A 80 4.69 -1.26 18.72
CA ILE A 80 3.74 -2.00 17.88
C ILE A 80 3.09 -3.20 18.58
N GLU A 81 3.60 -3.62 19.75
CA GLU A 81 3.06 -4.75 20.50
C GLU A 81 1.74 -4.42 21.21
N THR A 82 1.48 -3.14 21.48
CA THR A 82 0.26 -2.64 22.13
C THR A 82 -0.49 -1.70 21.19
N ASP A 83 -1.75 -1.39 21.49
CA ASP A 83 -2.53 -0.40 20.74
C ASP A 83 -2.43 1.01 21.32
N GLU A 84 -1.70 1.16 22.42
CA GLU A 84 -1.63 2.39 23.18
C GLU A 84 -0.49 3.29 22.71
N LEU A 85 -0.65 4.58 22.94
CA LEU A 85 0.44 5.54 22.79
C LEU A 85 1.58 5.16 23.73
N MET A 86 2.75 4.84 23.17
CA MET A 86 3.93 4.55 23.97
C MET A 86 4.65 5.85 24.28
N ILE A 87 4.94 6.09 25.57
CA ILE A 87 5.74 7.24 26.02
C ILE A 87 6.83 6.75 26.96
N VAL A 88 8.05 7.21 26.72
CA VAL A 88 9.22 7.04 27.54
C VAL A 88 9.72 8.45 27.87
N GLU A 89 9.47 8.89 29.11
CA GLU A 89 9.80 10.25 29.53
C GLU A 89 11.31 10.45 29.67
N ASP A 90 12.02 9.43 30.17
CA ASP A 90 13.47 9.33 30.19
C ASP A 90 13.94 7.88 29.96
N ALA A 91 14.52 7.62 28.80
CA ALA A 91 15.00 6.32 28.35
C ALA A 91 16.20 5.83 29.15
N ALA A 92 16.96 6.72 29.80
CA ALA A 92 18.04 6.31 30.70
C ALA A 92 17.52 5.71 32.01
N LEU A 93 16.26 5.99 32.36
CA LEU A 93 15.59 5.44 33.55
C LEU A 93 14.65 4.27 33.20
N ASP A 94 14.34 4.07 31.92
CA ASP A 94 13.50 2.98 31.46
C ASP A 94 14.33 1.70 31.27
N GLN A 95 14.03 0.66 32.06
CA GLN A 95 14.75 -0.62 32.04
C GLN A 95 14.75 -1.28 30.65
N ARG A 96 13.79 -0.97 29.78
CA ARG A 96 13.73 -1.52 28.41
C ARG A 96 14.78 -0.89 27.49
N PHE A 97 15.23 0.34 27.78
CA PHE A 97 16.02 1.17 26.86
C PHE A 97 17.31 1.73 27.44
N ALA A 98 17.53 1.67 28.76
CA ALA A 98 18.69 2.28 29.40
C ALA A 98 20.04 1.80 28.81
N ASP A 99 20.11 0.52 28.44
CA ASP A 99 21.31 -0.10 27.84
C ASP A 99 21.34 0.00 26.30
N ALA A 100 20.33 0.60 25.66
CA ALA A 100 20.29 0.73 24.21
C ALA A 100 21.42 1.67 23.72
N PRO A 101 22.15 1.33 22.64
CA PRO A 101 23.29 2.12 22.18
C PRO A 101 22.98 3.60 21.93
N VAL A 102 21.78 3.90 21.41
CA VAL A 102 21.31 5.28 21.13
C VAL A 102 20.96 6.09 22.39
N VAL A 103 20.84 5.43 23.55
CA VAL A 103 20.59 6.04 24.86
C VAL A 103 21.90 6.19 25.62
N ALA A 104 22.73 5.13 25.62
CA ALA A 104 24.01 5.07 26.32
C ALA A 104 25.11 5.90 25.63
N ASN A 105 25.13 5.93 24.30
CA ASN A 105 26.07 6.69 23.47
C ASN A 105 25.36 7.82 22.71
N GLU A 106 26.11 8.64 21.97
CA GLU A 106 25.53 9.64 21.08
C GLU A 106 24.46 9.01 20.16
N PRO A 107 23.29 9.65 20.01
CA PRO A 107 22.97 11.03 20.40
C PRO A 107 22.46 11.21 21.84
N HIS A 108 22.47 10.17 22.68
CA HIS A 108 21.94 10.17 24.04
C HIS A 108 20.43 10.47 24.09
N ILE A 109 19.65 9.70 23.34
CA ILE A 109 18.18 9.78 23.39
C ILE A 109 17.70 9.65 24.84
N ARG A 110 16.80 10.55 25.24
CA ARG A 110 16.14 10.56 26.54
C ARG A 110 14.64 10.43 26.39
N PHE A 111 14.02 11.21 25.52
CA PHE A 111 12.58 11.14 25.35
C PHE A 111 12.20 10.38 24.08
N TYR A 112 11.14 9.58 24.17
CA TYR A 112 10.48 8.94 23.04
C TYR A 112 8.97 8.94 23.26
N ALA A 113 8.21 9.27 22.21
CA ALA A 113 6.78 8.98 22.17
C ALA A 113 6.37 8.53 20.77
N SER A 114 5.40 7.61 20.70
CA SER A 114 4.92 7.07 19.43
C SER A 114 3.45 6.68 19.45
N ALA A 115 2.78 6.97 18.34
CA ALA A 115 1.46 6.45 18.02
C ALA A 115 1.55 5.47 16.84
N ASN A 116 0.79 4.39 16.92
CA ASN A 116 0.82 3.32 15.93
C ASN A 116 0.14 3.71 14.62
N LEU A 117 0.71 3.22 13.52
CA LEU A 117 0.09 3.24 12.20
C LEU A 117 -0.64 1.92 12.03
N LYS A 118 -1.97 1.98 12.00
CA LYS A 118 -2.83 0.79 12.01
C LYS A 118 -3.40 0.56 10.62
N SER A 119 -3.20 -0.64 10.09
CA SER A 119 -3.80 -1.07 8.84
C SER A 119 -5.30 -1.33 9.00
N HIS A 120 -6.04 -1.37 7.88
CA HIS A 120 -7.48 -1.61 7.87
C HIS A 120 -7.91 -2.94 8.51
N ASP A 121 -7.01 -3.94 8.52
CA ASP A 121 -7.18 -5.26 9.14
C ASP A 121 -6.73 -5.30 10.61
N GLY A 122 -6.38 -4.14 11.18
CA GLY A 122 -6.16 -3.95 12.62
C GLY A 122 -4.73 -4.21 13.10
N PHE A 123 -3.76 -4.38 12.20
CA PHE A 123 -2.36 -4.62 12.55
C PHE A 123 -1.58 -3.31 12.71
N ASN A 124 -0.71 -3.26 13.71
CA ASN A 124 0.24 -2.16 13.88
C ASN A 124 1.42 -2.38 12.93
N VAL A 125 1.42 -1.68 11.80
CA VAL A 125 2.40 -1.87 10.72
C VAL A 125 3.62 -0.94 10.86
N GLY A 126 3.55 0.03 11.76
CA GLY A 126 4.57 1.05 11.95
C GLY A 126 4.18 2.08 13.00
N THR A 127 4.93 3.19 13.09
CA THR A 127 4.65 4.28 14.03
C THR A 127 4.92 5.66 13.44
N LEU A 128 4.16 6.67 13.86
CA LEU A 128 4.61 8.06 13.91
C LEU A 128 5.22 8.30 15.30
N CYS A 129 6.51 8.63 15.35
CA CYS A 129 7.23 8.79 16.60
C CYS A 129 8.03 10.09 16.65
N VAL A 130 8.35 10.51 17.86
CA VAL A 130 9.12 11.71 18.18
C VAL A 130 10.20 11.37 19.20
N TYR A 131 11.37 12.01 19.08
CA TYR A 131 12.51 11.80 19.97
C TYR A 131 13.12 13.12 20.44
N ASP A 132 13.69 13.11 21.63
CA ASP A 132 14.47 14.22 22.19
C ASP A 132 15.68 13.70 22.97
N VAL A 133 16.72 14.52 23.07
CA VAL A 133 17.91 14.25 23.90
C VAL A 133 17.75 14.76 25.33
N GLN A 134 16.62 15.42 25.61
CA GLN A 134 16.20 15.85 26.94
C GLN A 134 14.95 15.07 27.38
N PRO A 135 14.82 14.73 28.68
CA PRO A 135 13.58 14.16 29.21
C PRO A 135 12.39 15.09 28.97
N LYS A 136 11.19 14.51 28.75
CA LYS A 136 9.97 15.28 28.48
C LYS A 136 8.72 14.52 28.87
N THR A 137 7.70 15.26 29.27
CA THR A 137 6.33 14.76 29.48
C THR A 137 5.42 15.45 28.47
N LEU A 138 4.63 14.67 27.72
CA LEU A 138 3.62 15.23 26.82
C LEU A 138 2.35 15.58 27.58
N THR A 139 1.77 16.73 27.24
CA THR A 139 0.41 17.11 27.66
C THR A 139 -0.63 16.23 26.96
N GLU A 140 -1.85 16.17 27.50
CA GLU A 140 -2.97 15.44 26.86
C GLU A 140 -3.29 15.95 25.45
N GLU A 141 -3.16 17.25 25.21
CA GLU A 141 -3.31 17.85 23.88
C GLU A 141 -2.23 17.36 22.90
N GLN A 142 -0.98 17.25 23.35
CA GLN A 142 0.11 16.71 22.52
C GLN A 142 -0.08 15.22 22.25
N ARG A 143 -0.52 14.44 23.25
CA ARG A 143 -0.80 13.01 23.12
C ARG A 143 -1.91 12.75 22.10
N SER A 144 -3.05 13.44 22.26
CA SER A 144 -4.17 13.34 21.34
C SER A 144 -3.81 13.81 19.92
N SER A 145 -3.03 14.88 19.80
CA SER A 145 -2.56 15.37 18.50
C SER A 145 -1.62 14.38 17.81
N LEU A 146 -0.68 13.77 18.53
CA LEU A 146 0.24 12.77 17.98
C LEU A 146 -0.53 11.54 17.47
N THR A 147 -1.52 11.07 18.23
CA THR A 147 -2.43 9.99 17.81
C THR A 147 -3.24 10.39 16.57
N ALA A 148 -3.78 11.62 16.53
CA ALA A 148 -4.53 12.10 15.37
C ALA A 148 -3.67 12.17 14.10
N LEU A 149 -2.42 12.62 14.22
CA LEU A 149 -1.47 12.63 13.10
C LEU A 149 -1.13 11.20 12.63
N ALA A 150 -0.94 10.24 13.54
CA ALA A 150 -0.69 8.84 13.19
C ALA A 150 -1.88 8.21 12.45
N ASN A 151 -3.11 8.53 12.87
CA ASN A 151 -4.32 8.11 12.15
C ASN A 151 -4.37 8.72 10.74
N GLN A 152 -3.96 9.99 10.59
CA GLN A 152 -3.90 10.63 9.28
C GLN A 152 -2.87 9.96 8.35
N VAL A 153 -1.70 9.58 8.88
CA VAL A 153 -0.71 8.78 8.14
C VAL A 153 -1.31 7.45 7.70
N SER A 154 -2.02 6.75 8.60
CA SER A 154 -2.68 5.48 8.30
C SER A 154 -3.71 5.64 7.16
N HIS A 155 -4.54 6.69 7.19
CA HIS A 155 -5.48 6.97 6.10
C HIS A 155 -4.79 7.23 4.75
N ILE A 156 -3.66 7.94 4.76
CA ILE A 156 -2.87 8.20 3.55
C ILE A 156 -2.32 6.89 2.98
N MET A 157 -1.79 6.00 3.83
CA MET A 157 -1.30 4.68 3.44
C MET A 157 -2.40 3.81 2.83
N GLU A 158 -3.57 3.77 3.46
CA GLU A 158 -4.71 3.00 2.95
C GLU A 158 -5.23 3.53 1.62
N LEU A 159 -5.30 4.86 1.47
CA LEU A 159 -5.72 5.48 0.21
C LEU A 159 -4.75 5.16 -0.93
N ASP A 160 -3.44 5.20 -0.69
CA ASP A 160 -2.43 4.83 -1.69
C ASP A 160 -2.58 3.36 -2.11
N TYR A 161 -2.72 2.46 -1.14
CA TYR A 161 -2.90 1.03 -1.39
C TYR A 161 -4.18 0.76 -2.21
N ALA A 162 -5.30 1.40 -1.86
CA ALA A 162 -6.55 1.29 -2.59
C ALA A 162 -6.43 1.80 -4.03
N LEU A 163 -5.77 2.95 -4.25
CA LEU A 163 -5.54 3.51 -5.59
C LEU A 163 -4.68 2.60 -6.47
N LYS A 164 -3.62 2.02 -5.91
CA LYS A 164 -2.76 1.05 -6.63
C LYS A 164 -3.54 -0.21 -7.00
N THR A 165 -4.35 -0.72 -6.08
CA THR A 165 -5.20 -1.89 -6.31
C THR A 165 -6.21 -1.62 -7.41
N LEU A 166 -6.91 -0.48 -7.35
CA LEU A 166 -7.88 -0.07 -8.35
C LEU A 166 -7.25 0.10 -9.73
N LYS A 167 -6.06 0.74 -9.80
CA LYS A 167 -5.31 0.89 -11.05
C LYS A 167 -4.96 -0.47 -11.66
N LYS A 168 -4.44 -1.40 -10.85
CA LYS A 168 -4.11 -2.76 -11.31
C LYS A 168 -5.33 -3.51 -11.84
N GLN A 169 -6.48 -3.37 -11.19
CA GLN A 169 -7.74 -3.96 -11.65
C GLN A 169 -8.17 -3.35 -13.00
N ASN A 170 -8.09 -2.03 -13.14
CA ASN A 170 -8.43 -1.34 -14.38
C ASN A 170 -7.50 -1.75 -15.54
N ASP A 171 -6.19 -1.84 -15.29
CA ASP A 171 -5.21 -2.31 -16.27
C ASP A 171 -5.51 -3.76 -16.71
N THR A 172 -5.91 -4.61 -15.78
CA THR A 172 -6.33 -5.99 -16.07
C THR A 172 -7.60 -6.03 -16.94
N LEU A 173 -8.60 -5.21 -16.61
CA LEU A 173 -9.82 -5.09 -17.41
C LEU A 173 -9.53 -4.58 -18.83
N ALA A 174 -8.64 -3.60 -18.97
CA ALA A 174 -8.22 -3.08 -20.26
C ALA A 174 -7.54 -4.16 -21.11
N GLU A 175 -6.69 -5.00 -20.52
CA GLU A 175 -6.04 -6.10 -21.24
C GLU A 175 -7.04 -7.18 -21.68
N ILE A 176 -8.00 -7.54 -20.83
CA ILE A 176 -9.09 -8.46 -21.20
C ILE A 176 -9.90 -7.89 -22.37
N ALA A 177 -10.28 -6.61 -22.31
CA ALA A 177 -11.02 -5.96 -23.39
C ALA A 177 -10.21 -5.93 -24.70
N ARG A 178 -8.89 -5.74 -24.63
CA ARG A 178 -7.99 -5.77 -25.79
C ARG A 178 -7.94 -7.16 -26.42
N ILE A 179 -7.81 -8.22 -25.62
CA ILE A 179 -7.80 -9.61 -26.09
C ILE A 179 -9.13 -9.94 -26.77
N GLN A 180 -10.27 -9.61 -26.13
CA GLN A 180 -11.59 -9.85 -26.70
C GLN A 180 -11.79 -9.11 -28.03
N SER A 181 -11.36 -7.85 -28.11
CA SER A 181 -11.44 -7.06 -29.35
C SER A 181 -10.67 -7.71 -30.51
N HIS A 182 -9.51 -8.33 -30.23
CA HIS A 182 -8.74 -9.05 -31.25
C HIS A 182 -9.49 -10.28 -31.75
N GLU A 183 -10.11 -11.06 -30.86
CA GLU A 183 -10.90 -12.23 -31.24
C GLU A 183 -12.13 -11.89 -32.08
N LEU A 184 -12.81 -10.78 -31.77
CA LEU A 184 -13.96 -10.30 -32.55
C LEU A 184 -13.57 -9.75 -33.92
N ARG A 185 -12.36 -9.17 -34.05
CA ARG A 185 -11.88 -8.60 -35.31
C ARG A 185 -11.69 -9.67 -36.39
N LEU A 186 -11.26 -10.88 -36.04
CA LEU A 186 -11.03 -11.99 -36.98
C LEU A 186 -12.26 -12.36 -37.85
N PRO A 187 -13.43 -12.72 -37.27
CA PRO A 187 -14.62 -13.02 -38.07
C PRO A 187 -15.16 -11.78 -38.79
N VAL A 188 -15.09 -10.58 -38.19
CA VAL A 188 -15.51 -9.33 -38.84
C VAL A 188 -14.67 -9.03 -40.08
N SER A 189 -13.35 -9.16 -40.00
CA SER A 189 -12.46 -8.99 -41.15
C SER A 189 -12.74 -10.01 -42.24
N SER A 190 -13.09 -11.24 -41.88
CA SER A 190 -13.47 -12.30 -42.82
C SER A 190 -14.78 -11.94 -43.54
N ILE A 191 -15.82 -11.52 -42.79
CA ILE A 191 -17.10 -11.07 -43.35
C ILE A 191 -16.90 -9.90 -44.32
N LEU A 192 -16.14 -8.87 -43.92
CA LEU A 192 -15.85 -7.72 -44.77
C LEU A 192 -15.07 -8.11 -46.03
N GLY A 193 -14.11 -9.04 -45.90
CA GLY A 193 -13.35 -9.58 -47.02
C GLY A 193 -14.25 -10.24 -48.06
N VAL A 194 -15.13 -11.15 -47.63
CA VAL A 194 -16.07 -11.84 -48.52
C VAL A 194 -17.08 -10.87 -49.12
N MET A 195 -17.62 -9.93 -48.34
CA MET A 195 -18.52 -8.88 -48.85
C MET A 195 -17.86 -8.05 -49.95
N ASN A 196 -16.58 -7.70 -49.81
CA ASN A 196 -15.86 -6.95 -50.83
C ASN A 196 -15.69 -7.76 -52.13
N ILE A 197 -15.50 -9.08 -52.04
CA ILE A 197 -15.43 -9.97 -53.21
C ILE A 197 -16.78 -10.02 -53.93
N ILE A 198 -17.88 -10.26 -53.20
CA ILE A 198 -19.24 -10.28 -53.76
C ILE A 198 -19.55 -8.97 -54.50
N ASN A 199 -19.20 -7.83 -53.89
CA ASN A 199 -19.40 -6.51 -54.51
C ASN A 199 -18.56 -6.33 -55.80
N ALA A 200 -17.33 -6.84 -55.83
CA ALA A 200 -16.47 -6.78 -57.00
C ALA A 200 -16.97 -7.67 -58.15
N GLU A 201 -17.61 -8.79 -57.82
CA GLU A 201 -18.18 -9.76 -58.77
C GLU A 201 -19.65 -9.44 -59.15
N GLN A 202 -20.03 -8.16 -59.14
CA GLN A 202 -21.38 -7.68 -59.50
C GLN A 202 -22.52 -8.33 -58.69
N ASN A 203 -22.28 -8.66 -57.42
CA ASN A 203 -23.20 -9.37 -56.53
C ASN A 203 -23.47 -10.83 -56.93
N ASP A 204 -22.48 -11.52 -57.51
CA ASP A 204 -22.54 -12.97 -57.65
C ASP A 204 -22.53 -13.66 -56.27
N LEU A 205 -23.60 -14.38 -55.97
CA LEU A 205 -23.83 -15.05 -54.69
C LEU A 205 -23.48 -16.52 -54.80
N ASN A 206 -22.21 -16.81 -55.09
CA ASN A 206 -21.70 -18.18 -55.12
C ASN A 206 -21.92 -18.85 -53.75
N PRO A 207 -22.42 -20.11 -53.71
CA PRO A 207 -22.56 -20.89 -52.48
C PRO A 207 -21.34 -20.92 -51.56
N GLU A 208 -20.12 -20.86 -52.10
CA GLU A 208 -18.88 -20.87 -51.33
C GLU A 208 -18.70 -19.59 -50.49
N TYR A 209 -19.06 -18.42 -51.05
CA TYR A 209 -19.03 -17.15 -50.31
C TYR A 209 -20.10 -17.11 -49.21
N LEU A 210 -21.29 -17.65 -49.50
CA LEU A 210 -22.37 -17.76 -48.53
C LEU A 210 -21.99 -18.67 -47.36
N ASP A 211 -21.29 -19.78 -47.62
CA ASP A 211 -20.79 -20.68 -46.57
C ASP A 211 -19.73 -19.99 -45.71
N LEU A 212 -18.76 -19.31 -46.32
CA LEU A 212 -17.71 -18.59 -45.59
C LEU A 212 -18.27 -17.43 -44.73
N LEU A 213 -19.28 -16.72 -45.23
CA LEU A 213 -20.03 -15.72 -44.45
C LEU A 213 -20.75 -16.36 -43.26
N ASN A 214 -21.49 -17.46 -43.49
CA ASN A 214 -22.20 -18.15 -42.42
C ASN A 214 -21.24 -18.68 -41.35
N GLN A 215 -20.11 -19.27 -41.73
CA GLN A 215 -19.08 -19.70 -40.80
C GLN A 215 -18.52 -18.54 -39.98
N SER A 216 -18.22 -17.41 -40.62
CA SER A 216 -17.68 -16.22 -39.94
C SER A 216 -18.70 -15.57 -39.00
N VAL A 217 -19.98 -15.53 -39.39
CA VAL A 217 -21.09 -15.03 -38.54
C VAL A 217 -21.32 -15.95 -37.35
N ASN A 218 -21.32 -17.27 -37.55
CA ASN A 218 -21.47 -18.23 -36.45
C ASN A 218 -20.30 -18.13 -35.45
N LEU A 219 -19.07 -18.00 -35.95
CA LEU A 219 -17.90 -17.77 -35.11
C LEU A 219 -18.02 -16.47 -34.30
N LEU A 220 -18.53 -15.39 -34.92
CA LEU A 220 -18.76 -14.13 -34.23
C LEU A 220 -19.83 -14.27 -33.13
N ASP A 221 -20.96 -14.93 -33.42
CA ASP A 221 -22.03 -15.19 -32.45
C ASP A 221 -21.52 -16.04 -31.27
N GLU A 222 -20.74 -17.10 -31.55
CA GLU A 222 -20.11 -17.94 -30.53
C GLU A 222 -19.22 -17.11 -29.60
N LYS A 223 -18.35 -16.25 -30.18
CA LYS A 223 -17.47 -15.37 -29.41
C LYS A 223 -18.26 -14.38 -28.55
N ILE A 224 -19.33 -13.77 -29.08
CA ILE A 224 -20.20 -12.86 -28.33
C ILE A 224 -20.90 -13.60 -27.17
N ARG A 225 -21.46 -14.80 -27.41
CA ARG A 225 -22.12 -15.60 -26.37
C ARG A 225 -21.16 -15.97 -25.26
N MET A 226 -19.92 -16.35 -25.59
CA MET A 226 -18.90 -16.63 -24.59
C MET A 226 -18.65 -15.39 -23.70
N ILE A 227 -18.40 -14.23 -24.30
CA ILE A 227 -18.16 -12.98 -23.55
C ILE A 227 -19.34 -12.65 -22.60
N VAL A 228 -20.58 -12.72 -23.10
CA VAL A 228 -21.79 -12.43 -22.30
C VAL A 228 -21.96 -13.44 -21.16
N SER A 229 -21.68 -14.73 -21.40
CA SER A 229 -21.76 -15.77 -20.36
C SER A 229 -20.74 -15.58 -19.25
N TYR A 230 -19.51 -15.15 -19.59
CA TYR A 230 -18.47 -14.82 -18.61
C TYR A 230 -18.84 -13.60 -17.76
N ALA A 231 -19.42 -12.55 -18.37
CA ALA A 231 -19.84 -11.35 -17.67
C ALA A 231 -20.95 -11.60 -16.63
N ASN A 232 -21.88 -12.52 -16.93
CA ASN A 232 -23.02 -12.82 -16.05
C ASN A 232 -22.69 -13.80 -14.91
N ASN A 233 -21.62 -14.60 -15.04
CA ASN A 233 -21.22 -15.58 -14.02
C ASN A 233 -20.15 -15.04 -13.05
N GLY A 234 -19.57 -13.86 -13.30
CA GLY A 234 -18.56 -13.23 -12.45
C GLY A 234 -19.11 -12.35 -11.31
N THR A 235 -20.43 -12.30 -11.11
CA THR A 235 -21.12 -11.46 -10.12
C THR A 235 -21.71 -12.25 -8.93
N ALA A 236 -21.24 -13.48 -8.68
CA ALA A 236 -21.66 -14.34 -7.57
C ALA A 236 -20.56 -14.48 -6.50
#